data_AF-A0A932HDT0-F1
#
_entry.id   AF-A0A932HDT0-F1
#
_cell.length_a   1.000
_cell.length_b   1.000
_cell.length_c   1.000
_cell.angle_alpha   90.00
_cell.angle_beta   90.00
_cell.angle_gamma   90.00
#
_symmetry.space_group_name_H-M   'P 1'
#
loop_
_entity.id
_entity.type
_entity.pdbx_description
1 polymer ?
#
loop_
_entity_poly.entity_id
_entity_poly.type
_entity_poly.pdbx_seq_one_letter_code
_entity_poly.pdbx_strand_id
1 'polypeptide(L)' 'MWGPKGIPKSIVARWNKEVAKVLFSDAMQRQMKAEGLEAGGGPPSQLQQIIKRDVEKWRRVIKEAKIERAD' A
#
# COMPACT_ATOMS: atom_id res chain seq x y z
N MET A 1 -1.35 -1.55 4.79
CA MET A 1 -1.24 -0.44 5.74
C MET A 1 0.03 -0.58 6.57
N TRP A 2 0.59 0.54 7.00
CA TRP A 2 1.82 0.59 7.81
C TRP A 2 1.52 0.47 9.31
N GLY A 3 2.57 0.18 10.09
CA GLY A 3 2.55 0.21 11.55
C GLY A 3 3.98 0.14 12.11
N PRO A 4 4.17 0.41 13.41
CA PRO A 4 5.47 0.29 14.07
C PRO A 4 6.16 -1.06 13.85
N LYS A 5 7.50 -1.04 13.83
CA LYS A 5 8.28 -2.27 13.79
C LYS A 5 8.02 -3.08 15.07
N GLY A 6 7.78 -4.38 14.92
CA GLY A 6 7.64 -5.30 16.05
C GLY A 6 6.21 -5.54 16.52
N ILE A 7 5.18 -5.02 15.85
CA ILE A 7 3.79 -5.37 16.18
C ILE A 7 3.61 -6.90 16.07
N PRO A 8 2.98 -7.55 17.08
CA PRO A 8 2.67 -8.97 17.02
C PRO A 8 1.86 -9.36 15.78
N LYS A 9 2.18 -10.52 15.17
CA LYS A 9 1.52 -11.01 13.95
C LYS A 9 0.00 -11.07 14.08
N SER A 10 -0.53 -11.43 15.25
CA SER A 10 -1.96 -11.49 15.52
C SER A 10 -2.64 -10.13 15.41
N ILE A 11 -1.99 -9.06 15.88
CA ILE A 11 -2.50 -7.68 15.78
C ILE A 11 -2.46 -7.22 14.33
N VAL A 12 -1.37 -7.51 13.59
CA VAL A 12 -1.28 -7.19 12.16
C VAL A 12 -2.40 -7.89 11.38
N ALA A 13 -2.65 -9.17 11.66
CA ALA A 13 -3.69 -9.94 11.00
C ALA A 13 -5.09 -9.40 11.29
N ARG A 14 -5.40 -9.11 12.56
CA ARG A 14 -6.68 -8.50 12.97
C ARG A 14 -6.87 -7.15 12.28
N TRP A 15 -5.84 -6.31 12.29
CA TRP A 15 -5.92 -4.98 11.69
C TRP A 15 -6.17 -5.05 10.18
N ASN A 16 -5.41 -5.86 9.46
CA ASN A 16 -5.61 -6.06 8.02
C ASN A 16 -7.02 -6.55 7.70
N LYS A 17 -7.55 -7.49 8.50
CA LYS A 17 -8.91 -8.03 8.34
C LYS A 17 -9.98 -6.94 8.50
N GLU A 18 -9.92 -6.16 9.57
CA GLU A 18 -10.95 -5.14 9.84
C GLU A 18 -10.92 -4.01 8.80
N VAL A 19 -9.72 -3.62 8.35
CA VAL A 19 -9.56 -2.63 7.28
C VAL A 19 -10.12 -3.16 5.96
N ALA A 20 -9.83 -4.42 5.62
CA ALA A 20 -10.34 -5.04 4.40
C ALA A 20 -11.87 -5.02 4.38
N LYS A 21 -12.55 -5.30 5.50
CA LYS A 21 -14.02 -5.24 5.56
C LYS A 21 -14.58 -3.86 5.17
N VAL A 22 -13.99 -2.79 5.70
CA VAL A 22 -14.45 -1.43 5.38
C VAL A 22 -14.13 -1.08 3.94
N LEU A 23 -12.92 -1.41 3.49
CA LEU A 23 -12.43 -1.11 2.15
C LEU A 23 -13.24 -1.81 1.05
N PHE A 24 -13.74 -3.01 1.32
CA PHE A 24 -14.59 -3.78 0.42
C PHE A 24 -16.10 -3.59 0.69
N SER A 25 -16.49 -2.63 1.52
CA SER A 25 -17.90 -2.27 1.67
C SER A 25 -18.40 -1.47 0.46
N ASP A 26 -19.68 -1.64 0.10
CA ASP A 26 -20.28 -0.93 -1.04
C ASP A 26 -20.24 0.59 -0.92
N ALA A 27 -20.36 1.11 0.31
CA ALA A 27 -20.27 2.54 0.57
C ALA A 27 -18.87 3.06 0.24
N MET A 28 -17.83 2.40 0.75
CA MET A 28 -16.44 2.79 0.51
C MET A 28 -16.05 2.61 -0.96
N GLN A 29 -16.44 1.50 -1.59
CA GLN A 29 -16.17 1.24 -3.00
C GLN A 29 -16.79 2.30 -3.91
N ARG A 30 -18.02 2.73 -3.62
CA ARG A 30 -18.67 3.82 -4.37
C ARG A 30 -17.95 5.14 -4.19
N GLN A 31 -17.56 5.48 -2.96
CA GLN A 31 -16.81 6.70 -2.69
C GLN A 31 -15.46 6.71 -3.41
N MET A 32 -14.66 5.65 -3.30
CA MET A 32 -13.36 5.56 -3.97
C MET A 32 -13.50 5.69 -5.49
N LYS A 33 -14.48 5.02 -6.10
CA LYS A 33 -14.74 5.14 -7.53
C LYS A 33 -15.14 6.56 -7.93
N ALA A 34 -15.93 7.26 -7.12
CA ALA A 34 -16.29 8.65 -7.36
C ALA A 34 -15.07 9.59 -7.33
N GLU A 35 -14.04 9.24 -6.56
CA GLU A 35 -12.76 9.95 -6.49
C GLU A 35 -11.74 9.46 -7.56
N GLY A 36 -12.13 8.55 -8.46
CA GLY A 36 -11.24 7.98 -9.48
C GLY A 36 -10.22 6.98 -8.92
N LEU A 37 -10.48 6.44 -7.72
CA LEU A 37 -9.60 5.50 -7.03
C LEU A 37 -10.11 4.06 -7.15
N GLU A 38 -9.16 3.13 -7.21
CA GLU A 38 -9.43 1.71 -7.07
C GLU A 38 -8.97 1.23 -5.69
N ALA A 39 -9.80 0.43 -5.03
CA ALA A 39 -9.46 -0.14 -3.74
C ALA A 39 -8.33 -1.16 -3.86
N GLY A 40 -7.14 -0.76 -3.44
CA GLY A 40 -6.03 -1.70 -3.21
C GLY A 40 -6.28 -2.55 -1.96
N GLY A 41 -5.87 -3.81 -1.95
CA GLY A 41 -6.06 -4.67 -0.79
C GLY A 41 -5.17 -5.90 -0.81
N GLY A 42 -5.50 -6.88 0.04
CA GLY A 42 -4.79 -8.16 0.10
C GLY A 42 -3.94 -8.35 1.36
N PRO A 43 -3.17 -9.45 1.40
CA PRO A 43 -2.37 -9.80 2.57
C PRO A 43 -1.30 -8.75 2.90
N PRO A 44 -0.90 -8.60 4.17
CA PRO A 44 0.17 -7.68 4.55
C PRO A 44 1.48 -7.89 3.76
N SER A 45 1.79 -9.14 3.39
CA SER A 45 2.96 -9.49 2.58
C SER A 45 2.92 -8.92 1.17
N GLN A 46 1.73 -8.77 0.57
CA GLN A 46 1.57 -8.22 -0.78
C GLN A 46 2.02 -6.76 -0.84
N LEU A 47 1.65 -5.96 0.17
CA LEU A 47 2.13 -4.58 0.27
C LEU A 47 3.67 -4.53 0.38
N GLN A 48 4.27 -5.42 1.17
CA GLN A 48 5.74 -5.50 1.28
C GLN A 48 6.39 -5.83 -0.07
N GLN A 49 5.81 -6.72 -0.87
CA GLN A 49 6.30 -7.05 -2.20
C GLN A 49 6.19 -5.86 -3.17
N ILE A 50 5.06 -5.14 -3.14
CA ILE A 50 4.85 -3.92 -3.93
C ILE A 50 5.94 -2.90 -3.61
N ILE A 51 6.20 -2.63 -2.33
CA ILE A 51 7.24 -1.67 -1.92
C ILE A 51 8.62 -2.08 -2.44
N LYS A 52 9.00 -3.35 -2.29
CA LYS A 52 10.31 -3.84 -2.76
C LYS A 52 10.48 -3.62 -4.26
N ARG A 53 9.48 -4.02 -5.05
CA ARG A 53 9.47 -3.85 -6.51
C ARG A 53 9.53 -2.38 -6.90
N ASP A 54 8.73 -1.54 -6.24
CA ASP A 54 8.63 -0.12 -6.59
C ASP A 54 9.93 0.62 -6.22
N VAL A 55 10.57 0.29 -5.10
CA VAL A 55 11.89 0.83 -4.75
C VAL A 55 12.94 0.50 -5.83
N GLU A 56 12.97 -0.74 -6.30
CA GLU A 56 13.90 -1.14 -7.37
C GLU A 56 13.60 -0.42 -8.69
N LYS A 57 12.33 -0.40 -9.10
CA LYS A 57 11.86 0.30 -10.31
C LYS A 57 12.25 1.78 -10.27
N TRP A 58 11.91 2.48 -9.20
CA TRP A 58 12.14 3.92 -9.13
C TRP A 58 13.61 4.28 -8.97
N ARG A 59 14.42 3.44 -8.30
CA ARG A 59 15.88 3.60 -8.30
C ARG A 59 16.45 3.58 -9.72
N ARG A 60 15.97 2.67 -10.58
CA ARG A 60 16.37 2.58 -11.98
C ARG A 60 15.95 3.83 -12.76
N VAL A 61 14.70 4.24 -12.63
CA VAL A 61 14.17 5.45 -13.30
C VAL A 61 14.97 6.69 -12.93
N ILE A 62 15.26 6.90 -11.64
CA ILE A 62 16.06 8.04 -11.16
C ILE A 62 17.43 8.06 -11.82
N LYS A 63 18.11 6.91 -11.87
CA LYS A 63 19.46 6.79 -12.47
C LYS A 63 19.44 7.07 -13.98
N GLU A 64 18.47 6.50 -14.70
CA GLU A 64 18.36 6.63 -16.16
C GLU A 64 17.96 8.05 -16.58
N ALA A 65 17.04 8.67 -15.83
CA ALA A 65 16.56 10.02 -16.09
C ALA A 65 17.46 11.14 -15.50
N LYS A 66 18.56 10.78 -14.80
CA LYS A 66 19.48 11.71 -14.13
C LYS A 66 18.75 12.69 -13.21
N ILE A 67 17.77 12.19 -12.46
CA ILE A 67 17.00 13.01 -11.52
C ILE A 67 17.83 13.20 -10.25
N GLU A 68 18.13 14.46 -9.93
CA GLU A 68 18.86 14.84 -8.73
C GLU A 68 17.89 15.24 -7.61
N ARG A 69 18.38 15.26 -6.37
CA ARG A 69 17.58 15.79 -5.26
C ARG A 69 17.44 17.29 -5.48
N ALA A 70 16.23 17.81 -5.37
CA ALA A 70 16.04 19.24 -5.20
C ALA A 70 16.48 19.57 -3.76
N ASP A 71 17.61 20.24 -3.66
CA ASP A 71 18.11 20.92 -2.47
C ASP A 71 17.19 22.07 -2.02
#